data_AF-A0A1K1NR50-F1
#
_entry.id   AF-A0A1K1NR50-F1
#
_cell.length_a   1.000
_cell.length_b   1.000
_cell.length_c   1.000
_cell.angle_alpha   90.00
_cell.angle_beta   90.00
_cell.angle_gamma   90.00
#
_symmetry.space_group_name_H-M   'P 1'
#
loop_
_entity.id
_entity.type
_entity.pdbx_description
1 polymer ?
#
loop_
_entity_poly.entity_id
_entity_poly.type
_entity_poly.pdbx_seq_one_letter_code
_entity_poly.pdbx_strand_id
1 'polypeptide(L)' 'MDKITVGSMITLIKDIDGKTPIGSTATIVYIDDFDQIFVDWTDGGQAKFSEEQLLKNFEIAS' A
#
# COMPACT_ATOMS: atom_id res chain seq x y z
N MET A 1 14.02 9.53 0.36
CA MET A 1 12.63 9.12 0.17
C MET A 1 12.69 7.79 -0.53
N ASP A 2 12.21 6.74 0.11
CA ASP A 2 12.09 5.44 -0.55
C ASP A 2 11.12 5.60 -1.72
N LYS A 3 11.56 5.14 -2.89
CA LYS A 3 10.80 5.31 -4.11
C LYS A 3 9.70 4.25 -4.14
N ILE A 4 8.44 4.68 -4.15
CA ILE A 4 7.29 3.79 -4.34
C ILE A 4 7.47 3.09 -5.68
N THR A 5 7.62 1.78 -5.65
CA THR A 5 7.96 0.98 -6.83
C THR A 5 7.06 -0.24 -6.92
N VAL A 6 6.62 -0.59 -8.12
CA VAL A 6 5.90 -1.85 -8.37
C VAL A 6 6.76 -3.04 -7.95
N GLY A 7 6.14 -3.98 -7.23
CA GLY A 7 6.79 -5.13 -6.60
C GLY A 7 7.22 -4.88 -5.15
N SER A 8 7.14 -3.65 -4.65
CA SER A 8 7.49 -3.39 -3.24
C SER A 8 6.41 -3.90 -2.31
N MET A 9 6.82 -4.45 -1.17
CA MET A 9 5.93 -4.84 -0.09
C MET A 9 5.73 -3.65 0.87
N ILE A 10 4.48 -3.43 1.26
CA ILE A 10 4.10 -2.39 2.21
C ILE A 10 3.38 -3.01 3.39
N THR A 11 3.58 -2.44 4.58
CA THR A 11 2.94 -2.88 5.82
C THR A 11 2.03 -1.76 6.32
N LEU A 12 0.78 -2.07 6.60
CA LEU A 12 -0.18 -1.12 7.16
C LEU A 12 0.20 -0.78 8.60
N ILE A 13 0.45 0.51 8.90
CA ILE A 13 0.83 0.99 10.24
C ILE A 13 -0.26 1.81 10.93
N LYS A 14 -1.32 2.17 10.20
CA LYS A 14 -2.48 2.92 10.71
C LYS A 14 -3.77 2.34 10.15
N ASP A 15 -4.84 2.45 10.94
CA ASP A 15 -6.17 2.09 10.48
C ASP A 15 -6.63 3.01 9.33
N ILE A 16 -7.12 2.41 8.25
CA ILE A 16 -7.58 3.10 7.03
C ILE A 16 -9.07 2.87 6.72
N ASP A 17 -9.68 1.80 7.26
CA ASP A 17 -11.02 1.33 6.87
C ASP A 17 -11.77 0.56 7.98
N GLY A 18 -11.17 0.37 9.16
CA GLY A 18 -11.71 -0.41 10.28
C GLY A 18 -11.86 -1.91 10.01
N LYS A 19 -11.33 -2.42 8.89
CA LYS A 19 -11.47 -3.82 8.45
C LYS A 19 -10.12 -4.49 8.27
N THR A 20 -9.17 -3.78 7.69
CA THR A 20 -7.83 -4.29 7.40
C THR A 20 -6.98 -4.12 8.66
N PRO A 21 -6.49 -5.21 9.28
CA PRO A 21 -5.71 -5.12 10.51
C PRO A 21 -4.40 -4.35 10.31
N ILE A 22 -4.01 -3.54 11.31
CA ILE A 22 -2.66 -2.98 11.38
C ILE A 22 -1.66 -4.15 11.42
N GLY A 23 -0.60 -4.04 10.63
CA GLY A 23 0.39 -5.10 10.39
C GLY A 23 0.10 -5.96 9.16
N SER A 24 -1.07 -5.81 8.51
CA SER A 24 -1.33 -6.47 7.22
C SER A 24 -0.37 -5.97 6.14
N THR A 25 0.04 -6.89 5.28
CA THR A 25 0.97 -6.62 4.18
C THR A 25 0.27 -6.62 2.84
N ALA A 26 0.70 -5.72 1.96
CA ALA A 26 0.27 -5.69 0.56
C ALA A 26 1.48 -5.55 -0.37
N THR A 27 1.32 -5.95 -1.63
CA THR A 27 2.30 -5.75 -2.68
C THR A 27 1.80 -4.69 -3.64
N ILE A 28 2.62 -3.70 -3.98
CA ILE A 28 2.28 -2.74 -5.03
C ILE A 28 2.34 -3.45 -6.37
N VAL A 29 1.23 -3.52 -7.09
CA VAL A 29 1.12 -4.26 -8.35
C VAL A 29 1.07 -3.35 -9.57
N TYR A 30 0.63 -2.10 -9.41
CA TYR A 30 0.51 -1.15 -10.51
C TYR A 30 0.50 0.29 -9.97
N ILE A 31 1.08 1.21 -10.74
CA ILE A 31 0.99 2.66 -10.51
C ILE A 31 0.54 3.26 -11.84
N ASP A 32 -0.54 4.03 -11.82
CA ASP A 32 -1.07 4.66 -13.03
C ASP A 32 -0.44 6.03 -13.32
N ASP A 33 -0.82 6.63 -14.45
CA ASP A 33 -0.32 7.93 -14.90
C ASP A 33 -0.75 9.11 -14.00
N PHE A 34 -1.61 8.87 -13.00
CA PHE A 34 -2.09 9.84 -12.01
C PHE A 34 -1.59 9.56 -10.59
N ASP A 35 -0.52 8.76 -10.47
CA ASP A 35 0.09 8.36 -9.20
C ASP A 35 -0.88 7.62 -8.25
N GLN A 36 -1.90 6.94 -8.79
CA GLN A 36 -2.70 5.99 -8.02
C GLN A 36 -1.95 4.68 -7.91
N ILE A 37 -1.82 4.21 -6.68
CA ILE A 37 -1.05 3.03 -6.33
C ILE A 37 -2.02 1.91 -6.04
N PHE A 38 -1.97 0.85 -6.84
CA PHE A 38 -2.78 -0.34 -6.70
C PHE A 38 -1.98 -1.40 -5.97
N VAL A 39 -2.63 -2.05 -5.01
CA VAL A 39 -1.99 -3.04 -4.15
C VAL A 39 -2.84 -4.30 -4.05
N ASP A 40 -2.17 -5.43 -3.96
CA ASP A 40 -2.76 -6.73 -3.65
C ASP A 40 -2.40 -7.12 -2.22
N TRP A 41 -3.42 -7.36 -1.38
CA TRP A 41 -3.22 -7.81 -0.02
C TRP A 41 -2.85 -9.29 0.02
N THR A 42 -2.01 -9.67 0.99
CA THR A 42 -1.56 -11.07 1.14
C THR A 42 -2.67 -12.03 1.54
N ASP A 43 -3.72 -11.55 2.20
CA ASP A 43 -4.92 -12.32 2.58
C ASP A 43 -5.98 -12.36 1.46
N GLY A 44 -5.70 -11.71 0.34
CA GLY A 44 -6.56 -11.66 -0.83
C GLY A 44 -7.41 -10.39 -0.88
N GLY A 45 -7.46 -9.78 -2.06
CA GLY A 45 -8.19 -8.55 -2.31
C GLY A 45 -7.28 -7.46 -2.87
N GLN A 46 -7.89 -6.50 -3.54
CA GLN A 46 -7.19 -5.39 -4.15
C GLN A 46 -7.66 -4.08 -3.51
N ALA A 47 -6.73 -3.16 -3.33
CA ALA A 47 -7.03 -1.80 -2.92
C ALA A 47 -6.26 -0.81 -3.78
N LYS A 48 -6.69 0.45 -3.72
CA LYS A 48 -5.96 1.55 -4.34
C LYS A 48 -5.81 2.70 -3.36
N PHE A 49 -4.67 3.37 -3.42
CA PHE A 49 -4.31 4.47 -2.55
C PHE A 49 -3.66 5.59 -3.36
N SER A 50 -3.85 6.83 -2.94
CA SER A 50 -2.97 7.90 -3.39
C SER A 50 -1.58 7.75 -2.76
N GLU A 51 -0.57 8.35 -3.37
CA GLU A 51 0.77 8.45 -2.77
C GLU A 51 0.73 9.03 -1.34
N GLU A 52 -0.05 10.09 -1.11
CA GLU A 52 -0.20 10.68 0.23
C GLU A 52 -0.75 9.66 1.25
N GLN A 53 -1.78 8.91 0.88
CA GLN A 53 -2.34 7.88 1.76
C GLN A 53 -1.34 6.78 2.04
N LEU A 54 -0.56 6.37 1.02
CA LEU A 54 0.45 5.32 1.18
C LEU A 54 1.54 5.77 2.16
N LEU A 55 2.13 6.95 1.93
CA LEU A 55 3.18 7.52 2.79
C LEU A 55 2.73 7.81 4.22
N LYS A 56 1.44 8.09 4.43
CA LYS A 56 0.89 8.41 5.75
C LYS A 56 0.55 7.17 6.58
N ASN A 57 0.14 6.09 5.93
CA ASN A 57 -0.50 4.94 6.56
C ASN A 57 0.29 3.62 6.43
N PHE A 58 1.36 3.60 5.61
CA PHE A 58 2.15 2.39 5.37
C PHE A 58 3.64 2.64 5.56
N GLU A 59 4.34 1.57 5.93
CA GLU A 59 5.80 1.48 5.81
C GLU A 59 6.16 0.63 4.60
N ILE A 60 7.13 1.10 3.81
CA ILE A 60 7.67 0.37 2.66
C ILE A 60 8.84 -0.47 3.18
N ALA A 61 8.76 -1.79 3.00
CA ALA A 61 9.87 -2.67 3.34
C ALA A 61 11.05 -2.37 2.38
N SER A 62 12.16 -1.91 2.96
CA SER A 62 13.41 -1.56 2.25
C SER A 62 14.17 -2.79 1.76
#